data_AF-A0A947Z1L0-F1
#
_entry.id   AF-A0A947Z1L0-F1
#
_cell.length_a   1.000
_cell.length_b   1.000
_cell.length_c   1.000
_cell.angle_alpha   90.00
_cell.angle_beta   90.00
_cell.angle_gamma   90.00
#
_symmetry.space_group_name_H-M   'P 1'
#
loop_
_entity.id
_entity.type
_entity.pdbx_description
1 polymer ?
#
loop_
_entity_poly.entity_id
_entity_poly.type
_entity_poly.pdbx_seq_one_letter_code
_entity_poly.pdbx_strand_id
1 'polypeptide(L)'
;MNRLSIRFITIPIILAAAFLAAPAHAYCPSIGASSHYSNLDCYLDASSFDPITYTSGASMPSDVYLEGESYCINLMCEPGYVLPDPVAMISCDDMGNWGFSAGSTCVELDCTGAPPPATGYEIDTCSGTTAGSTCMVSCTVGYSGSPNPIACHAGQWGAPAGCTPAICEENEYVLNHICTACPAGSANESGDDATGADTACIATLCGENEYVLNHVCTACPAGSTNESGDDATGADTACIATLCGENEYVLNHICTACPAGSTNESGDDATGADTACIATLCGENEYVLNHI
;
A
#
# COMPACT_ATOMS: atom_id res chain seq x y z
N MET A 1 76.42 -29.74 -80.45
CA MET A 1 77.31 -28.65 -80.88
C MET A 1 77.73 -27.86 -79.64
N ASN A 2 79.03 -27.61 -79.53
CA ASN A 2 79.79 -27.18 -78.35
C ASN A 2 79.53 -25.73 -77.86
N ARG A 3 80.00 -25.51 -76.61
CA ARG A 3 80.44 -24.28 -75.88
C ARG A 3 79.46 -23.82 -74.79
N LEU A 4 79.68 -24.04 -73.49
CA LEU A 4 80.81 -23.76 -72.56
C LEU A 4 81.04 -22.26 -72.29
N SER A 5 80.67 -21.79 -71.09
CA SER A 5 81.53 -20.97 -70.21
C SER A 5 80.86 -20.82 -68.82
N ILE A 6 81.26 -21.61 -67.82
CA ILE A 6 82.25 -21.34 -66.74
C ILE A 6 81.62 -20.73 -65.47
N ARG A 7 81.75 -21.51 -64.39
CA ARG A 7 81.44 -21.22 -62.99
C ARG A 7 82.40 -20.17 -62.40
N PHE A 8 81.93 -19.39 -61.43
CA PHE A 8 82.70 -19.10 -60.22
C PHE A 8 81.82 -19.21 -58.98
N ILE A 9 82.36 -19.93 -57.99
CA ILE A 9 81.82 -20.27 -56.68
C ILE A 9 82.26 -19.17 -55.70
N THR A 10 81.34 -18.64 -54.89
CA THR A 10 81.57 -18.22 -53.49
C THR A 10 80.23 -18.16 -52.73
N ILE A 11 80.05 -19.07 -51.76
CA ILE A 11 79.09 -19.04 -50.64
C ILE A 11 79.65 -18.06 -49.57
N PRO A 12 78.96 -17.53 -48.53
CA PRO A 12 77.51 -17.46 -48.17
C PRO A 12 77.04 -16.03 -47.82
N ILE A 13 75.75 -15.69 -47.91
CA ILE A 13 75.10 -14.81 -46.91
C ILE A 13 73.66 -15.29 -46.69
N ILE A 14 73.42 -15.86 -45.51
CA ILE A 14 72.11 -15.97 -44.90
C ILE A 14 71.62 -14.54 -44.71
N LEU A 15 70.67 -14.09 -45.54
CA LEU A 15 69.84 -12.95 -45.20
C LEU A 15 68.43 -13.48 -45.01
N ALA A 16 68.18 -13.95 -43.79
CA ALA A 16 66.85 -13.92 -43.22
C ALA A 16 66.40 -12.46 -43.28
N ALA A 17 65.72 -12.10 -44.36
CA ALA A 17 64.91 -10.91 -44.38
C ALA A 17 63.75 -11.20 -43.44
N ALA A 18 63.98 -10.87 -42.17
CA ALA A 18 62.94 -10.50 -41.25
C ALA A 18 62.06 -9.50 -41.99
N PHE A 19 60.91 -9.97 -42.50
CA PHE A 19 59.76 -9.10 -42.57
C PHE A 19 59.55 -8.68 -41.12
N LEU A 20 59.97 -7.45 -40.83
CA LEU A 20 59.57 -6.70 -39.66
C LEU A 20 58.06 -6.92 -39.54
N ALA A 21 57.66 -7.76 -38.59
CA ALA A 21 56.33 -7.66 -38.04
C ALA A 21 56.21 -6.19 -37.65
N ALA A 22 55.28 -5.47 -38.27
CA ALA A 22 54.79 -4.24 -37.66
C ALA A 22 54.53 -4.57 -36.18
N PRO A 23 54.87 -3.68 -35.22
CA PRO A 23 54.48 -3.93 -33.85
C PRO A 23 52.98 -4.23 -33.89
N ALA A 24 52.60 -5.42 -33.43
CA ALA A 24 51.20 -5.71 -33.26
C ALA A 24 50.74 -4.69 -32.20
N HIS A 25 50.12 -3.60 -32.62
CA HIS A 25 49.53 -2.66 -31.68
C HIS A 25 48.50 -3.46 -30.91
N ALA A 26 48.83 -3.79 -29.66
CA ALA A 26 47.88 -4.44 -28.80
C ALA A 26 46.81 -3.41 -28.47
N TYR A 27 45.57 -3.79 -28.68
CA TYR A 27 44.42 -2.96 -28.43
C TYR A 27 43.74 -3.47 -27.17
N CYS A 28 43.54 -2.59 -26.20
CA CYS A 28 42.71 -2.96 -25.05
C CYS A 28 41.23 -3.07 -25.47
N PRO A 29 40.51 -4.10 -24.98
CA PRO A 29 39.06 -4.23 -25.21
C PRO A 29 38.31 -3.14 -24.43
N SER A 30 37.01 -2.96 -24.65
CA SER A 30 36.27 -1.98 -23.86
C SER A 30 36.28 -2.25 -22.36
N ILE A 31 36.41 -1.16 -21.61
CA ILE A 31 36.04 -1.13 -20.20
C ILE A 31 34.51 -1.24 -20.18
N GLY A 32 34.00 -2.44 -19.95
CA GLY A 32 32.56 -2.73 -20.01
C GLY A 32 31.72 -1.82 -19.10
N ALA A 33 30.41 -1.80 -19.36
CA ALA A 33 29.42 -0.95 -18.65
C ALA A 33 29.34 -1.13 -17.12
N SER A 34 30.05 -2.10 -16.55
CA SER A 34 30.06 -2.41 -15.10
C SER A 34 30.88 -1.44 -14.25
N SER A 35 31.55 -0.46 -14.84
CA SER A 35 32.50 0.41 -14.12
C SER A 35 31.94 1.80 -13.79
N HIS A 36 30.70 2.11 -14.19
CA HIS A 36 29.94 3.31 -13.79
C HIS A 36 30.68 4.66 -13.95
N TYR A 37 31.50 4.81 -15.00
CA TYR A 37 32.13 6.09 -15.32
C TYR A 37 31.25 6.94 -16.23
N SER A 38 31.08 8.21 -15.91
CA SER A 38 30.44 9.20 -16.78
C SER A 38 31.43 9.86 -17.75
N ASN A 39 32.67 10.06 -17.30
CA ASN A 39 33.75 10.65 -18.08
C ASN A 39 35.13 10.10 -17.67
N LEU A 40 36.07 10.03 -18.60
CA LEU A 40 37.49 9.79 -18.34
C LEU A 40 38.35 10.45 -19.44
N ASP A 41 39.54 10.89 -19.05
CA ASP A 41 40.53 11.48 -19.96
C ASP A 41 41.66 10.49 -20.21
N CYS A 42 41.81 10.01 -21.46
CA CYS A 42 42.91 9.12 -21.84
C CYS A 42 44.00 9.85 -22.62
N TYR A 43 45.24 9.49 -22.33
CA TYR A 43 46.45 9.94 -23.00
C TYR A 43 47.07 8.75 -23.73
N LEU A 44 47.45 8.96 -24.99
CA LEU A 44 48.02 7.90 -25.83
C LEU A 44 49.43 7.49 -25.40
N ASP A 45 50.18 8.41 -24.79
CA ASP A 45 51.50 8.18 -24.22
C ASP A 45 51.84 9.26 -23.17
N ALA A 46 52.98 9.12 -22.48
CA ALA A 46 53.45 10.07 -21.45
C ALA A 46 53.89 11.46 -21.98
N SER A 47 53.94 11.63 -23.30
CA SER A 47 54.29 12.88 -23.99
C SER A 47 53.09 13.58 -24.63
N SER A 48 51.90 12.97 -24.60
CA SER A 48 50.66 13.58 -25.04
C SER A 48 50.21 14.67 -24.05
N PHE A 49 49.91 15.85 -24.58
CA PHE A 49 49.41 16.98 -23.79
C PHE A 49 47.89 17.16 -23.88
N ASP A 50 47.28 16.63 -24.95
CA ASP A 50 45.84 16.74 -25.20
C ASP A 50 45.17 15.38 -24.92
N PRO A 51 44.28 15.30 -23.91
CA PRO A 51 43.55 14.07 -23.64
C PRO A 51 42.44 13.83 -24.65
N ILE A 52 42.14 12.56 -24.88
CA ILE A 52 40.88 12.12 -25.48
C ILE A 52 39.87 11.93 -24.34
N THR A 53 38.89 12.82 -24.26
CA THR A 53 37.82 12.78 -23.26
C THR A 53 36.65 11.91 -23.75
N TYR A 54 36.27 10.89 -22.98
CA TYR A 54 35.19 9.97 -23.33
C TYR A 54 33.97 10.19 -22.42
N THR A 55 32.80 10.55 -22.95
CA THR A 55 31.58 10.82 -22.15
C THR A 55 30.43 9.84 -22.44
N SER A 56 29.67 9.45 -21.41
CA SER A 56 28.60 8.44 -21.51
C SER A 56 27.41 8.84 -22.41
N GLY A 57 27.15 10.14 -22.60
CA GLY A 57 26.08 10.65 -23.48
C GLY A 57 26.41 10.63 -24.98
N ALA A 58 27.68 10.44 -25.34
CA ALA A 58 28.12 10.22 -26.71
C ALA A 58 28.38 8.73 -26.95
N SER A 59 27.69 7.83 -26.26
CA SER A 59 28.13 6.45 -26.01
C SER A 59 29.56 6.44 -25.50
N MET A 60 29.79 5.99 -24.26
CA MET A 60 31.06 5.29 -24.03
C MET A 60 31.16 4.29 -25.20
N PRO A 61 32.13 4.41 -26.13
CA PRO A 61 32.17 3.43 -27.18
C PRO A 61 32.33 2.13 -26.42
N SER A 62 31.47 1.16 -26.74
CA SER A 62 31.62 -0.22 -26.29
C SER A 62 32.95 -0.83 -26.72
N ASP A 63 33.87 -0.01 -27.24
CA ASP A 63 35.16 -0.28 -27.83
C ASP A 63 36.07 0.98 -27.69
N VAL A 64 36.54 1.30 -26.49
CA VAL A 64 37.66 2.27 -26.30
C VAL A 64 38.95 1.54 -26.72
N TYR A 65 39.39 1.75 -27.95
CA TYR A 65 40.64 1.21 -28.46
C TYR A 65 41.80 2.12 -28.05
N LEU A 66 42.57 1.69 -27.04
CA LEU A 66 43.84 2.33 -26.67
C LEU A 66 45.01 1.54 -27.25
N GLU A 67 46.05 2.26 -27.65
CA GLU A 67 47.34 1.65 -28.02
C GLU A 67 48.14 1.29 -26.76
N GLY A 68 49.11 0.38 -26.88
CA GLY A 68 50.03 0.07 -25.78
C GLY A 68 50.70 1.34 -25.23
N GLU A 69 50.87 1.41 -23.91
CA GLU A 69 51.37 2.57 -23.14
C GLU A 69 50.35 3.70 -22.88
N SER A 70 49.10 3.55 -23.33
CA SER A 70 48.05 4.53 -23.00
C SER A 70 47.62 4.46 -21.54
N TYR A 71 47.24 5.60 -20.96
CA TYR A 71 46.66 5.67 -19.61
C TYR A 71 45.53 6.67 -19.53
N CYS A 72 44.57 6.42 -18.64
CA CYS A 72 43.42 7.28 -18.39
C CYS A 72 43.43 7.76 -16.94
N ILE A 73 43.20 9.06 -16.77
CA ILE A 73 43.12 9.79 -15.51
C ILE A 73 41.87 10.68 -15.54
N ASN A 74 41.65 11.49 -14.48
CA ASN A 74 40.42 12.29 -14.32
C ASN A 74 39.15 11.44 -14.49
N LEU A 75 39.17 10.26 -13.87
CA LEU A 75 38.02 9.37 -13.85
C LEU A 75 36.87 10.11 -13.14
N MET A 76 35.70 10.18 -13.78
CA MET A 76 34.49 10.76 -13.21
C MET A 76 33.42 9.69 -13.21
N CYS A 77 32.82 9.44 -12.05
CA CYS A 77 31.75 8.46 -11.92
C CYS A 77 30.41 9.02 -12.40
N GLU A 78 29.49 8.12 -12.73
CA GLU A 78 28.08 8.45 -12.94
C GLU A 78 27.45 9.04 -11.67
N PRO A 79 26.37 9.84 -11.79
CA PRO A 79 25.64 10.33 -10.64
C PRO A 79 25.26 9.20 -9.68
N GLY A 80 25.57 9.36 -8.40
CA GLY A 80 25.31 8.34 -7.37
C GLY A 80 26.45 7.33 -7.16
N TYR A 81 27.57 7.51 -7.85
CA TYR A 81 28.79 6.74 -7.64
C TYR A 81 29.97 7.66 -7.32
N VAL A 82 31.00 7.14 -6.67
CA VAL A 82 32.21 7.87 -6.30
C VAL A 82 33.45 7.03 -6.53
N LEU A 83 34.57 7.67 -6.86
CA LEU A 83 35.88 7.02 -6.86
C LEU A 83 36.42 6.96 -5.43
N PRO A 84 36.73 5.75 -4.91
CA PRO A 84 37.37 5.61 -3.61
C PRO A 84 38.73 6.31 -3.51
N ASP A 85 39.46 6.37 -4.63
CA ASP A 85 40.78 7.01 -4.70
C ASP A 85 40.81 8.08 -5.81
N PRO A 86 41.03 9.37 -5.46
CA PRO A 86 41.06 10.47 -6.43
C PRO A 86 42.31 10.48 -7.33
N VAL A 87 43.35 9.71 -7.01
CA VAL A 87 44.55 9.56 -7.87
C VAL A 87 44.53 8.28 -8.69
N ALA A 88 43.38 7.60 -8.74
CA ALA A 88 43.25 6.37 -9.48
C ALA A 88 43.41 6.59 -10.99
N MET A 89 44.13 5.67 -11.59
CA MET A 89 44.40 5.57 -13.01
C MET A 89 44.10 4.17 -13.56
N ILE A 90 43.82 4.14 -14.85
CA ILE A 90 43.61 2.92 -15.64
C ILE A 90 44.65 2.94 -16.76
N SER A 91 45.38 1.86 -17.00
CA SER A 91 46.42 1.78 -18.03
C SER A 91 46.19 0.62 -18.99
N CYS A 92 46.54 0.79 -20.26
CA CYS A 92 46.58 -0.28 -21.25
C CYS A 92 48.04 -0.71 -21.49
N ASP A 93 48.35 -1.99 -21.25
CA ASP A 93 49.69 -2.51 -21.51
C ASP A 93 49.91 -2.90 -22.99
N ASP A 94 51.17 -3.12 -23.37
CA ASP A 94 51.57 -3.54 -24.73
C ASP A 94 51.05 -4.92 -25.15
N MET A 95 50.39 -5.63 -24.23
CA MET A 95 49.77 -6.93 -24.45
C MET A 95 48.24 -6.82 -24.54
N GLY A 96 47.68 -5.61 -24.44
CA GLY A 96 46.25 -5.33 -24.56
C GLY A 96 45.45 -5.65 -23.29
N ASN A 97 46.12 -5.72 -22.13
CA ASN A 97 45.48 -5.93 -20.84
C ASN A 97 45.29 -4.60 -20.10
N TRP A 98 44.17 -4.52 -19.38
CA TRP A 98 43.89 -3.40 -18.49
C TRP A 98 44.60 -3.56 -17.15
N GLY A 99 45.38 -2.54 -16.78
CA GLY A 99 45.89 -2.30 -15.45
C GLY A 99 44.98 -1.34 -14.69
N PHE A 100 44.50 -1.77 -13.53
CA PHE A 100 43.67 -0.97 -12.64
C PHE A 100 44.44 -0.64 -11.37
N SER A 101 44.67 0.64 -11.09
CA SER A 101 45.17 1.07 -9.78
C SER A 101 44.12 0.85 -8.69
N ALA A 102 44.55 0.80 -7.42
CA ALA A 102 43.64 0.65 -6.29
C ALA A 102 42.60 1.79 -6.28
N GLY A 103 41.32 1.46 -6.07
CA GLY A 103 40.25 2.46 -6.03
C GLY A 103 39.90 3.09 -7.39
N SER A 104 40.37 2.52 -8.50
CA SER A 104 40.01 2.99 -9.85
C SER A 104 38.56 2.70 -10.24
N THR A 105 37.89 1.73 -9.62
CA THR A 105 36.49 1.40 -9.89
C THR A 105 35.54 2.32 -9.13
N CYS A 106 34.55 2.88 -9.83
CA CYS A 106 33.47 3.63 -9.21
C CYS A 106 32.64 2.70 -8.32
N VAL A 107 32.49 3.08 -7.05
CA VAL A 107 31.62 2.39 -6.10
C VAL A 107 30.36 3.21 -5.88
N GLU A 108 29.27 2.51 -5.61
CA GLU A 108 28.00 3.12 -5.32
C GLU A 108 28.08 3.96 -4.04
N LEU A 109 27.46 5.14 -4.07
CA LEU A 109 27.41 6.01 -2.89
C LEU A 109 26.52 5.41 -1.80
N ASP A 110 26.99 5.54 -0.56
CA ASP A 110 26.18 5.30 0.63
C ASP A 110 25.11 6.40 0.79
N CYS A 111 23.95 6.04 1.31
CA CYS A 111 22.88 6.99 1.59
C CYS A 111 23.23 7.83 2.81
N THR A 112 23.43 9.13 2.60
CA THR A 112 23.73 10.03 3.72
C THR A 112 22.44 10.45 4.42
N GLY A 113 22.28 10.06 5.69
CA GLY A 113 21.14 10.44 6.51
C GLY A 113 19.92 9.51 6.40
N ALA A 114 18.84 9.91 7.07
CA ALA A 114 17.59 9.17 7.09
C ALA A 114 16.83 9.31 5.76
N PRO A 115 16.00 8.32 5.38
CA PRO A 115 15.08 8.45 4.25
C PRO A 115 14.19 9.69 4.40
N PRO A 116 13.84 10.36 3.30
CA PRO A 116 12.92 11.49 3.36
C PRO A 116 11.54 11.02 3.88
N PRO A 117 10.88 11.81 4.74
CA PRO A 117 9.55 11.48 5.22
C PRO A 117 8.56 11.44 4.06
N ALA A 118 7.63 10.49 4.10
CA ALA A 118 6.58 10.32 3.11
C ALA A 118 5.22 10.23 3.79
N THR A 119 4.22 10.93 3.26
CA THR A 119 2.86 10.92 3.81
C THR A 119 2.26 9.53 3.75
N GLY A 120 1.71 9.06 4.87
CA GLY A 120 1.09 7.73 4.96
C GLY A 120 2.03 6.60 5.37
N TYR A 121 3.31 6.90 5.63
CA TYR A 121 4.34 5.91 5.92
C TYR A 121 5.08 6.22 7.21
N GLU A 122 5.27 5.20 8.05
CA GLU A 122 6.25 5.22 9.14
C GLU A 122 7.49 4.44 8.73
N ILE A 123 8.66 5.03 8.93
CA ILE A 123 9.95 4.44 8.59
C ILE A 123 10.65 4.11 9.90
N ASP A 124 10.65 2.82 10.26
CA ASP A 124 11.02 2.36 11.61
C ASP A 124 12.52 2.48 11.89
N THR A 125 13.32 1.62 11.26
CA THR A 125 14.76 1.53 11.53
C THR A 125 15.46 0.98 10.30
N CYS A 126 16.45 1.74 9.81
CA CYS A 126 17.26 1.34 8.67
C CYS A 126 18.41 0.44 9.14
N SER A 127 18.70 -0.62 8.38
CA SER A 127 19.78 -1.57 8.69
C SER A 127 21.18 -1.04 8.35
N GLY A 128 21.42 0.26 8.56
CA GLY A 128 22.60 1.00 8.11
C GLY A 128 22.29 2.00 7.00
N THR A 129 23.34 2.64 6.51
CA THR A 129 23.30 3.69 5.48
C THR A 129 24.12 3.32 4.24
N THR A 130 24.69 2.12 4.20
CA THR A 130 25.54 1.70 3.07
C THR A 130 24.71 1.39 1.83
N ALA A 131 25.32 1.49 0.65
CA ALA A 131 24.68 1.03 -0.59
C ALA A 131 24.11 -0.40 -0.43
N GLY A 132 22.86 -0.60 -0.84
CA GLY A 132 22.13 -1.87 -0.66
C GLY A 132 21.49 -2.09 0.71
N SER A 133 21.68 -1.21 1.70
CA SER A 133 20.93 -1.26 2.97
C SER A 133 19.43 -1.05 2.74
N THR A 134 18.60 -1.62 3.61
CA THR A 134 17.13 -1.49 3.52
C THR A 134 16.54 -0.88 4.79
N CYS A 135 15.45 -0.13 4.64
CA CYS A 135 14.61 0.32 5.75
C CYS A 135 13.24 -0.34 5.66
N MET A 136 12.78 -0.89 6.79
CA MET A 136 11.40 -1.35 6.93
C MET A 136 10.47 -0.13 6.93
N VAL A 137 9.33 -0.29 6.27
CA VAL A 137 8.30 0.73 6.17
C VAL A 137 6.97 0.08 6.54
N SER A 138 6.14 0.82 7.27
CA SER A 138 4.77 0.46 7.60
C SER A 138 3.84 1.62 7.26
N CYS A 139 2.53 1.37 7.19
CA CYS A 139 1.56 2.45 7.00
C CYS A 139 1.28 3.14 8.32
N THR A 140 1.24 4.48 8.33
CA THR A 140 0.77 5.24 9.49
C THR A 140 -0.71 4.95 9.77
N VAL A 141 -1.18 5.30 10.98
CA VAL A 141 -2.61 5.32 11.29
C VAL A 141 -3.38 6.13 10.22
N GLY A 142 -4.56 5.64 9.82
CA GLY A 142 -5.36 6.20 8.72
C GLY A 142 -4.98 5.69 7.33
N TYR A 143 -3.90 4.89 7.20
CA TYR A 143 -3.50 4.27 5.94
C TYR A 143 -3.49 2.75 6.06
N SER A 144 -3.78 2.06 4.97
CA SER A 144 -3.75 0.60 4.87
C SER A 144 -2.91 0.16 3.67
N GLY A 145 -2.38 -1.06 3.75
CA GLY A 145 -1.55 -1.62 2.68
C GLY A 145 -0.48 -2.58 3.18
N SER A 146 0.39 -2.98 2.26
CA SER A 146 1.54 -3.84 2.55
C SER A 146 2.75 -3.27 1.81
N PRO A 147 3.38 -2.22 2.34
CA PRO A 147 4.53 -1.61 1.71
C PRO A 147 5.73 -2.56 1.74
N ASN A 148 6.56 -2.49 0.70
CA ASN A 148 7.83 -3.18 0.68
C ASN A 148 8.93 -2.33 1.34
N PRO A 149 9.99 -2.95 1.88
CA PRO A 149 11.15 -2.20 2.37
C PRO A 149 11.76 -1.34 1.26
N ILE A 150 12.18 -0.13 1.62
CA ILE A 150 12.94 0.74 0.70
C ILE A 150 14.42 0.41 0.77
N ALA A 151 15.12 0.53 -0.35
CA ALA A 151 16.56 0.27 -0.44
C ALA A 151 17.34 1.56 -0.70
N CYS A 152 18.58 1.58 -0.22
CA CYS A 152 19.57 2.59 -0.58
C CYS A 152 20.18 2.22 -1.93
N HIS A 153 20.00 3.09 -2.94
CA HIS A 153 20.63 2.94 -4.24
C HIS A 153 21.26 4.26 -4.71
N ALA A 154 22.53 4.21 -5.12
CA ALA A 154 23.27 5.32 -5.71
C ALA A 154 23.24 6.59 -4.83
N GLY A 155 23.40 6.42 -3.51
CA GLY A 155 23.35 7.49 -2.52
C GLY A 155 21.96 8.02 -2.18
N GLN A 156 20.88 7.40 -2.69
CA GLN A 156 19.49 7.83 -2.47
C GLN A 156 18.61 6.69 -1.95
N TRP A 157 17.74 7.01 -0.99
CA TRP A 157 16.70 6.08 -0.55
C TRP A 157 15.57 6.03 -1.58
N GLY A 158 15.11 4.81 -1.90
CA GLY A 158 13.92 4.62 -2.71
C GLY A 158 12.67 5.26 -2.08
N ALA A 159 11.71 5.67 -2.92
CA ALA A 159 10.44 6.16 -2.45
C ALA A 159 9.55 5.00 -1.97
N PRO A 160 8.93 5.09 -0.79
CA PRO A 160 8.02 4.06 -0.33
C PRO A 160 6.75 4.04 -1.20
N ALA A 161 6.19 2.84 -1.37
CA ALA A 161 4.98 2.62 -2.14
C ALA A 161 4.15 1.50 -1.50
N GLY A 162 2.83 1.54 -1.71
CA GLY A 162 1.92 0.48 -1.28
C GLY A 162 1.04 0.80 -0.08
N CYS A 163 1.16 1.98 0.53
CA CYS A 163 0.16 2.50 1.47
C CYS A 163 -0.80 3.45 0.74
N THR A 164 -2.09 3.29 1.02
CA THR A 164 -3.17 4.15 0.54
C THR A 164 -4.04 4.56 1.73
N PRO A 165 -4.78 5.69 1.65
CA PRO A 165 -5.77 6.03 2.68
C PRO A 165 -6.68 4.84 2.97
N ALA A 166 -6.85 4.52 4.24
CA ALA A 166 -7.79 3.49 4.66
C ALA A 166 -9.21 4.05 4.54
N ILE A 167 -10.07 3.31 3.83
CA ILE A 167 -11.47 3.65 3.67
C ILE A 167 -12.27 2.71 4.55
N CYS A 168 -13.13 3.26 5.39
CA CYS A 168 -13.95 2.47 6.30
C CYS A 168 -15.06 1.74 5.54
N GLU A 169 -15.29 0.50 5.95
CA GLU A 169 -16.28 -0.37 5.35
C GLU A 169 -17.69 -0.04 5.86
N GLU A 170 -18.71 -0.76 5.37
CA GLU A 170 -20.08 -0.60 5.85
C GLU A 170 -20.19 -0.90 7.35
N ASN A 171 -20.96 -0.08 8.08
CA ASN A 171 -21.11 -0.14 9.53
C ASN A 171 -19.81 0.13 10.32
N GLU A 172 -18.88 0.90 9.75
CA GLU A 172 -17.73 1.47 10.46
C GLU A 172 -17.75 2.99 10.38
N TYR A 173 -17.14 3.66 11.36
CA TYR A 173 -16.95 5.11 11.41
C TYR A 173 -15.51 5.44 11.78
N VAL A 174 -15.07 6.66 11.46
CA VAL A 174 -13.72 7.13 11.76
C VAL A 174 -13.66 7.65 13.18
N LEU A 175 -12.75 7.09 13.98
CA LEU A 175 -12.41 7.57 15.32
C LEU A 175 -10.89 7.61 15.50
N ASN A 176 -10.32 8.80 15.66
CA ASN A 176 -8.87 9.01 15.78
C ASN A 176 -8.09 8.36 14.62
N HIS A 177 -8.56 8.55 13.39
CA HIS A 177 -8.00 7.97 12.18
C HIS A 177 -8.04 6.44 12.07
N ILE A 178 -8.93 5.78 12.83
CA ILE A 178 -9.12 4.33 12.80
C ILE A 178 -10.59 4.05 12.46
N CYS A 179 -10.81 3.14 11.52
CA CYS A 179 -12.14 2.60 11.24
C CYS A 179 -12.59 1.73 12.41
N THR A 180 -13.68 2.14 13.04
CA THR A 180 -14.24 1.52 14.25
C THR A 180 -15.66 1.05 13.94
N ALA A 181 -16.00 -0.16 14.33
CA ALA A 181 -17.34 -0.70 14.11
C ALA A 181 -18.41 0.13 14.84
N CYS A 182 -19.56 0.32 14.17
CA CYS A 182 -20.71 0.96 14.76
C CYS A 182 -21.26 0.17 15.97
N PRO A 183 -21.71 0.85 17.03
CA PRO A 183 -22.45 0.20 18.10
C PRO A 183 -23.73 -0.46 17.56
N ALA A 184 -24.19 -1.51 18.24
CA ALA A 184 -25.45 -2.16 17.91
C ALA A 184 -26.61 -1.16 17.92
N GLY A 185 -27.55 -1.32 16.98
CA GLY A 185 -28.65 -0.37 16.80
C GLY A 185 -28.24 0.93 16.08
N SER A 186 -27.03 1.02 15.52
CA SER A 186 -26.61 2.15 14.66
C SER A 186 -25.91 1.64 13.40
N ALA A 187 -25.87 2.48 12.38
CA ALA A 187 -25.24 2.16 11.09
C ALA A 187 -24.47 3.37 10.55
N ASN A 188 -23.53 3.10 9.66
CA ASN A 188 -22.86 4.11 8.87
C ASN A 188 -22.61 3.55 7.47
N GLU A 189 -22.68 4.43 6.47
CA GLU A 189 -22.38 4.04 5.10
C GLU A 189 -20.88 3.81 4.92
N SER A 190 -20.50 2.89 4.02
CA SER A 190 -19.10 2.72 3.64
C SER A 190 -18.56 3.97 2.95
N GLY A 191 -17.26 4.23 3.07
CA GLY A 191 -16.59 5.26 2.27
C GLY A 191 -15.91 6.38 3.06
N ASP A 192 -15.99 6.34 4.39
CA ASP A 192 -15.29 7.33 5.21
C ASP A 192 -13.77 7.18 5.09
N ASP A 193 -13.09 8.30 4.81
CA ASP A 193 -11.63 8.35 4.75
C ASP A 193 -11.04 8.47 6.15
N ALA A 194 -10.33 7.45 6.60
CA ALA A 194 -9.72 7.43 7.93
C ALA A 194 -8.63 8.50 8.10
N THR A 195 -8.08 9.06 7.03
CA THR A 195 -7.17 10.21 7.11
C THR A 195 -7.89 11.54 7.35
N GLY A 196 -9.22 11.55 7.19
CA GLY A 196 -10.10 12.69 7.38
C GLY A 196 -10.46 12.96 8.84
N ALA A 197 -11.58 13.68 9.02
CA ALA A 197 -12.14 13.97 10.33
C ALA A 197 -12.90 12.75 10.90
N ASP A 198 -13.06 12.70 12.22
CA ASP A 198 -13.91 11.71 12.87
C ASP A 198 -15.36 11.81 12.34
N THR A 199 -15.95 10.64 12.09
CA THR A 199 -17.34 10.49 11.68
C THR A 199 -18.15 9.84 12.79
N ALA A 200 -19.44 9.59 12.57
CA ALA A 200 -20.29 9.01 13.59
C ALA A 200 -21.36 8.13 12.95
N CYS A 201 -21.69 7.03 13.62
CA CYS A 201 -22.81 6.20 13.24
C CYS A 201 -24.13 6.91 13.55
N ILE A 202 -25.13 6.64 12.72
CA ILE A 202 -26.48 7.14 12.87
C ILE A 202 -27.29 6.08 13.64
N ALA A 203 -27.88 6.49 14.76
CA ALA A 203 -28.76 5.62 15.53
C ALA A 203 -29.99 5.21 14.71
N THR A 204 -30.39 3.95 14.84
CA THR A 204 -31.64 3.44 14.30
C THR A 204 -32.74 3.80 15.29
N LEU A 205 -33.72 4.60 14.85
CA LEU A 205 -34.90 4.91 15.63
C LEU A 205 -36.05 3.98 15.23
N CYS A 206 -36.70 3.39 16.22
CA CYS A 206 -37.82 2.48 15.97
C CYS A 206 -39.06 3.23 15.49
N GLY A 207 -39.80 2.58 14.60
CA GLY A 207 -41.03 3.11 14.03
C GLY A 207 -42.19 3.11 15.03
N GLU A 208 -43.36 3.54 14.56
CA GLU A 208 -44.60 3.44 15.32
C GLU A 208 -44.98 1.97 15.54
N ASN A 209 -45.43 1.62 16.75
CA ASN A 209 -45.75 0.25 17.17
C ASN A 209 -44.55 -0.72 17.11
N GLU A 210 -43.34 -0.21 17.29
CA GLU A 210 -42.13 -0.99 17.52
C GLU A 210 -41.50 -0.60 18.85
N TYR A 211 -40.77 -1.53 19.48
CA TYR A 211 -40.01 -1.32 20.70
C TYR A 211 -38.59 -1.89 20.54
N VAL A 212 -37.66 -1.45 21.37
CA VAL A 212 -36.27 -1.92 21.34
C VAL A 212 -36.15 -3.22 22.12
N LEU A 213 -35.62 -4.24 21.46
CA LEU A 213 -35.24 -5.52 22.09
C LEU A 213 -33.86 -5.94 21.60
N ASN A 214 -32.88 -5.99 22.51
CA ASN A 214 -31.48 -6.30 22.21
C ASN A 214 -30.92 -5.44 21.05
N HIS A 215 -31.17 -4.13 21.09
CA HIS A 215 -30.76 -3.17 20.06
C HIS A 215 -31.40 -3.34 18.68
N VAL A 216 -32.55 -4.04 18.61
CA VAL A 216 -33.32 -4.24 17.38
C VAL A 216 -34.74 -3.75 17.58
N CYS A 217 -35.24 -2.98 16.62
CA CYS A 217 -36.64 -2.58 16.59
C CYS A 217 -37.52 -3.79 16.28
N THR A 218 -38.40 -4.10 17.22
CA THR A 218 -39.28 -5.27 17.20
C THR A 218 -40.72 -4.80 17.26
N ALA A 219 -41.59 -5.36 16.43
CA ALA A 219 -43.00 -4.99 16.43
C ALA A 219 -43.71 -5.33 17.75
N CYS A 220 -44.59 -4.45 18.19
CA CYS A 220 -45.43 -4.66 19.36
C CYS A 220 -46.38 -5.86 19.17
N PRO A 221 -46.64 -6.65 20.24
CA PRO A 221 -47.67 -7.68 20.19
C PRO A 221 -49.05 -7.05 19.96
N ALA A 222 -49.95 -7.80 19.33
CA ALA A 222 -51.34 -7.37 19.13
C ALA A 222 -51.99 -6.97 20.48
N GLY A 223 -52.82 -5.93 20.46
CA GLY A 223 -53.41 -5.37 21.67
C GLY A 223 -52.46 -4.46 22.47
N SER A 224 -51.29 -4.11 21.94
CA SER A 224 -50.39 -3.11 22.53
C SER A 224 -49.85 -2.14 21.49
N THR A 225 -49.38 -0.98 21.93
CA THR A 225 -48.81 0.06 21.07
C THR A 225 -47.56 0.66 21.68
N ASN A 226 -46.72 1.27 20.85
CA ASN A 226 -45.61 2.08 21.30
C ASN A 226 -45.44 3.30 20.39
N GLU A 227 -45.04 4.42 20.97
CA GLU A 227 -44.76 5.62 20.20
C GLU A 227 -43.47 5.44 19.39
N SER A 228 -43.40 6.08 18.21
CA SER A 228 -42.17 6.06 17.41
C SER A 228 -41.04 6.84 18.10
N GLY A 229 -39.80 6.46 17.84
CA GLY A 229 -38.61 7.23 18.23
C GLY A 229 -37.74 6.59 19.31
N ASP A 230 -38.04 5.37 19.74
CA ASP A 230 -37.12 4.64 20.62
C ASP A 230 -35.76 4.43 19.94
N ASP A 231 -34.69 4.73 20.67
CA ASP A 231 -33.32 4.63 20.19
C ASP A 231 -32.78 3.21 20.37
N ALA A 232 -32.54 2.51 19.26
CA ALA A 232 -32.04 1.13 19.28
C ALA A 232 -30.62 1.01 19.86
N THR A 233 -29.84 2.09 19.95
CA THR A 233 -28.54 2.08 20.65
C THR A 233 -28.70 2.10 22.18
N GLY A 234 -29.90 2.44 22.66
CA GLY A 234 -30.25 2.55 24.06
C GLY A 234 -30.62 1.21 24.72
N ALA A 235 -31.33 1.32 25.84
CA ALA A 235 -31.85 0.17 26.57
C ALA A 235 -33.13 -0.37 25.91
N ASP A 236 -33.46 -1.63 26.19
CA ASP A 236 -34.73 -2.24 25.79
C ASP A 236 -35.91 -1.39 26.29
N THR A 237 -36.90 -1.22 25.41
CA THR A 237 -38.17 -0.54 25.71
C THR A 237 -39.31 -1.56 25.74
N ALA A 238 -40.53 -1.11 25.96
CA ALA A 238 -41.68 -2.00 26.06
C ALA A 238 -42.93 -1.35 25.48
N CYS A 239 -43.77 -2.15 24.84
CA CYS A 239 -45.07 -1.72 24.39
C CYS A 239 -46.04 -1.54 25.56
N ILE A 240 -46.96 -0.61 25.40
CA ILE A 240 -48.04 -0.34 26.36
C ILE A 240 -49.25 -1.17 25.95
N ALA A 241 -49.68 -2.07 26.83
CA ALA A 241 -50.89 -2.85 26.64
C ALA A 241 -52.13 -1.95 26.59
N THR A 242 -53.05 -2.25 25.67
CA THR A 242 -54.38 -1.64 25.63
C THR A 242 -55.24 -2.34 26.68
N LEU A 243 -55.71 -1.58 27.67
CA LEU A 243 -56.65 -2.08 28.66
C LEU A 243 -58.08 -1.72 28.25
N CYS A 244 -58.98 -2.71 28.26
CA CYS A 244 -60.37 -2.50 27.89
C CYS A 244 -61.12 -1.67 28.92
N GLY A 245 -62.02 -0.82 28.42
CA GLY A 245 -62.87 0.03 29.23
C GLY A 245 -63.97 -0.74 29.96
N GLU A 246 -64.79 -0.01 30.71
CA GLU A 246 -65.98 -0.59 31.34
C GLU A 246 -66.99 -1.04 30.26
N ASN A 247 -67.59 -2.22 30.45
CA ASN A 247 -68.49 -2.85 29.47
C ASN A 247 -67.82 -3.19 28.13
N GLU A 248 -66.51 -3.44 28.12
CA GLU A 248 -65.78 -4.02 26.99
C GLU A 248 -65.12 -5.34 27.43
N TYR A 249 -64.94 -6.27 26.51
CA TYR A 249 -64.22 -7.54 26.71
C TYR A 249 -63.20 -7.73 25.59
N VAL A 250 -62.17 -8.55 25.83
CA VAL A 250 -61.13 -8.86 24.84
C VAL A 250 -61.65 -9.92 23.87
N LEU A 251 -61.60 -9.61 22.58
CA LEU A 251 -61.87 -10.55 21.50
C LEU A 251 -60.80 -10.39 20.40
N ASN A 252 -59.99 -11.41 20.18
CA ASN A 252 -58.86 -11.41 19.25
C ASN A 252 -57.94 -10.19 19.45
N HIS A 253 -57.58 -9.91 20.70
CA HIS A 253 -56.73 -8.78 21.10
C HIS A 253 -57.30 -7.38 20.85
N ILE A 254 -58.63 -7.27 20.71
CA ILE A 254 -59.33 -6.01 20.52
C ILE A 254 -60.41 -5.87 21.60
N CYS A 255 -60.47 -4.70 22.22
CA CYS A 255 -61.54 -4.35 23.14
C CYS A 255 -62.86 -4.19 22.38
N THR A 256 -63.81 -5.05 22.69
CA THR A 256 -65.10 -5.16 22.03
C THR A 256 -66.20 -4.88 23.04
N ALA A 257 -67.18 -4.05 22.68
CA ALA A 257 -68.28 -3.72 23.58
C ALA A 257 -69.13 -4.96 23.93
N CYS A 258 -69.56 -5.04 25.19
CA CYS A 258 -70.47 -6.06 25.66
C CYS A 258 -71.82 -5.97 24.97
N PRO A 259 -72.45 -7.11 24.61
CA PRO A 259 -73.81 -7.11 24.10
C PRO A 259 -74.79 -6.61 25.18
N ALA A 260 -75.86 -5.95 24.74
CA ALA A 260 -76.89 -5.42 25.63
C ALA A 260 -77.44 -6.48 26.60
N GLY A 261 -77.56 -6.13 27.88
CA GLY A 261 -77.94 -7.06 28.94
C GLY A 261 -76.77 -7.90 29.49
N SER A 262 -75.53 -7.51 29.21
CA SER A 262 -74.33 -8.04 29.86
C SER A 262 -73.37 -6.91 30.22
N THR A 263 -72.50 -7.13 31.19
CA THR A 263 -71.52 -6.16 31.68
C THR A 263 -70.17 -6.82 31.85
N ASN A 264 -69.10 -6.02 31.80
CA ASN A 264 -67.77 -6.46 32.17
C ASN A 264 -67.05 -5.35 32.92
N GLU A 265 -66.21 -5.72 33.88
CA GLU A 265 -65.39 -4.77 34.61
C GLU A 265 -64.28 -4.25 33.70
N SER A 266 -63.80 -3.02 33.94
CA SER A 266 -62.67 -2.47 33.19
C SER A 266 -61.35 -3.15 33.59
N GLY A 267 -60.37 -3.10 32.68
CA GLY A 267 -59.00 -3.56 32.96
C GLY A 267 -58.60 -4.89 32.34
N ASP A 268 -59.45 -5.50 31.49
CA ASP A 268 -59.02 -6.64 30.69
C ASP A 268 -57.86 -6.24 29.76
N ASP A 269 -56.80 -7.06 29.73
CA ASP A 269 -55.59 -6.82 28.95
C ASP A 269 -55.75 -7.37 27.54
N ALA A 270 -55.78 -6.50 26.53
CA ALA A 270 -55.93 -6.89 25.13
C ALA A 270 -54.74 -7.71 24.60
N THR A 271 -53.57 -7.70 25.25
CA THR A 271 -52.46 -8.60 24.89
C THR A 271 -52.68 -10.04 25.40
N GLY A 272 -53.62 -10.22 26.32
CA GLY A 272 -53.97 -11.48 26.95
C GLY A 272 -54.91 -12.36 26.12
N ALA A 273 -55.53 -13.34 26.79
CA ALA A 273 -56.54 -14.20 26.20
C ALA A 273 -57.90 -13.48 26.10
N ASP A 274 -58.76 -13.99 25.21
CA ASP A 274 -60.14 -13.52 25.11
C ASP A 274 -60.87 -13.63 26.45
N THR A 275 -61.65 -12.58 26.78
CA THR A 275 -62.50 -12.53 27.97
C THR A 275 -63.98 -12.58 27.57
N ALA A 276 -64.89 -12.49 28.53
CA ALA A 276 -66.32 -12.59 28.25
C ALA A 276 -67.14 -11.72 29.20
N CYS A 277 -68.20 -11.13 28.67
CA CYS A 277 -69.16 -10.37 29.48
C CYS A 277 -70.03 -11.28 30.34
N ILE A 278 -70.40 -10.78 31.51
CA ILE A 278 -71.31 -11.45 32.44
C ILE A 278 -72.73 -11.01 32.12
N ALA A 279 -73.62 -11.98 31.83
CA ALA A 279 -75.02 -11.68 31.57
C ALA A 279 -75.73 -11.16 32.83
N THR A 280 -76.47 -10.07 32.69
CA THR A 280 -77.36 -9.56 33.72
C THR A 280 -78.58 -10.47 33.81
N LEU A 281 -78.69 -11.22 34.91
CA LEU A 281 -79.82 -12.11 35.14
C LEU A 281 -81.01 -11.33 35.71
N CYS A 282 -82.20 -11.62 35.19
CA CYS A 282 -83.47 -11.16 35.76
C CYS A 282 -83.68 -11.73 37.17
N GLY A 283 -84.32 -10.97 38.05
CA GLY A 283 -84.79 -11.49 39.33
C GLY A 283 -85.88 -12.57 39.17
N GLU A 284 -86.22 -13.28 40.24
CA GLU A 284 -87.34 -14.22 40.21
C GLU A 284 -88.64 -13.50 39.76
N ASN A 285 -89.27 -14.03 38.71
CA ASN A 285 -90.49 -13.52 38.05
C ASN A 285 -90.32 -12.25 37.18
N GLU A 286 -89.10 -11.91 36.80
CA GLU A 286 -88.84 -10.87 35.79
C GLU A 286 -88.53 -11.48 34.41
N TYR A 287 -88.74 -10.71 33.34
CA TYR A 287 -88.43 -11.13 31.98
C TYR A 287 -87.89 -9.96 31.14
N VAL A 288 -86.92 -10.24 30.26
CA VAL A 288 -86.37 -9.25 29.34
C VAL A 288 -87.40 -8.97 28.24
N LEU A 289 -87.98 -7.77 28.22
CA LEU A 289 -88.95 -7.37 27.21
C LEU A 289 -88.27 -6.90 25.91
N ASN A 290 -87.08 -6.30 25.99
CA ASN A 290 -86.22 -5.89 24.87
C ASN A 290 -84.75 -5.79 25.34
N HIS A 291 -83.80 -6.09 24.46
CA HIS A 291 -82.40 -5.68 24.62
C HIS A 291 -82.27 -4.29 23.97
N ILE A 292 -82.18 -3.23 24.77
CA ILE A 292 -81.90 -1.87 24.25
C ILE A 292 -80.40 -1.66 24.28
#